data_AF-A0A101G4Y6-F1
#
_entry.id   AF-A0A101G4Y6-F1
#
_cell.length_a   1.000
_cell.length_b   1.000
_cell.length_c   1.000
_cell.angle_alpha   90.00
_cell.angle_beta   90.00
_cell.angle_gamma   90.00
#
_symmetry.space_group_name_H-M   'P 1'
#
loop_
_entity.id
_entity.type
_entity.pdbx_description
1 polymer ?
#
loop_
_entity_poly.entity_id
_entity_poly.type
_entity_poly.pdbx_seq_one_letter_code
_entity_poly.pdbx_strand_id
1 'polypeptide(L)'
;MDKQKILIIFLFLVIIAFSIYTAKNVFDSYTKSIFDMSYSKGYTDAVNDLIKSAEDESCEVFSVYNNDKEVNLINIDCLYEE
;
A
#
# COMPACT_ATOMS: atom_id res chain seq x y z
N MET A 1 47.67 23.30 -8.36
CA MET A 1 46.68 23.10 -7.28
C MET A 1 47.30 22.16 -6.26
N ASP A 2 47.38 22.55 -4.99
CA ASP A 2 48.01 21.72 -3.95
C ASP A 2 47.37 20.33 -3.87
N LYS A 3 48.19 19.29 -3.71
CA LYS A 3 47.74 17.90 -3.59
C LYS A 3 46.69 17.72 -2.48
N GLN A 4 46.82 18.48 -1.39
CA GLN A 4 45.83 18.51 -0.31
C GLN A 4 44.47 19.08 -0.75
N LYS A 5 44.46 20.12 -1.59
CA LYS A 5 43.22 20.71 -2.11
C LYS A 5 42.51 19.75 -3.07
N ILE A 6 43.27 19.01 -3.89
CA ILE A 6 42.73 17.96 -4.77
C ILE A 6 42.09 16.85 -3.94
N LEU A 7 42.77 16.39 -2.88
CA LEU A 7 42.27 15.34 -1.99
C LEU A 7 40.97 15.76 -1.29
N ILE A 8 40.90 17.01 -0.80
CA ILE A 8 39.69 17.55 -0.14
C ILE A 8 38.53 17.64 -1.12
N ILE A 9 38.76 18.14 -2.34
CA ILE A 9 37.72 18.23 -3.38
C ILE A 9 37.20 16.83 -3.74
N PHE A 10 38.10 15.85 -3.87
CA PHE A 10 37.71 14.47 -4.14
C PHE A 10 36.86 13.87 -3.00
N LEU A 11 37.26 14.07 -1.74
CA LEU A 11 36.48 13.65 -0.57
C LEU A 11 35.09 14.27 -0.55
N PHE A 12 34.99 15.56 -0.85
CA PHE A 12 33.69 16.24 -0.96
C PHE A 12 32.80 15.63 -2.05
N LEU A 13 33.36 15.32 -3.23
CA LEU A 13 32.61 14.68 -4.31
C LEU A 13 32.12 13.28 -3.90
N VAL A 14 32.94 12.51 -3.17
CA VAL A 14 32.54 11.18 -2.66
C VAL A 14 31.39 11.31 -1.66
N ILE A 15 31.45 12.28 -0.73
CA ILE A 15 30.38 12.52 0.23
C ILE A 15 29.09 12.90 -0.49
N ILE A 16 29.16 13.83 -1.44
CA ILE A 16 27.98 14.27 -2.22
C ILE A 16 27.37 13.09 -2.98
N ALA A 17 28.20 12.29 -3.66
CA ALA A 17 27.73 11.13 -4.41
C ALA A 17 27.05 10.10 -3.48
N PHE A 18 27.62 9.86 -2.30
CA PHE A 18 27.05 8.94 -1.32
C PHE A 18 25.72 9.47 -0.74
N SER A 19 25.65 10.77 -0.42
CA SER A 19 24.42 11.40 0.05
C SER A 19 23.29 11.33 -0.97
N ILE A 20 23.59 11.52 -2.26
CA ILE A 20 22.59 11.39 -3.33
C ILE A 20 22.12 9.94 -3.44
N TYR A 21 23.05 8.98 -3.40
CA TYR A 21 22.73 7.56 -3.48
C TYR A 21 21.81 7.11 -2.32
N THR A 22 22.16 7.47 -1.08
CA THR A 22 21.35 7.10 0.09
C THR A 22 20.00 7.79 0.08
N ALA A 23 19.93 9.07 -0.30
CA ALA A 23 18.67 9.80 -0.41
C ALA A 23 17.70 9.14 -1.41
N LYS A 24 18.19 8.72 -2.59
CA LYS A 24 17.36 7.99 -3.57
C LYS A 24 16.87 6.65 -3.01
N ASN A 25 17.75 5.87 -2.39
CA ASN A 25 17.38 4.55 -1.87
C ASN A 25 16.34 4.66 -0.74
N VAL A 26 16.49 5.64 0.15
CA VAL A 26 15.52 5.91 1.21
C VAL A 26 14.19 6.37 0.63
N PHE A 27 14.21 7.27 -0.35
CA PHE A 27 13.00 7.74 -1.02
C PHE A 27 12.26 6.59 -1.71
N ASP A 28 12.95 5.79 -2.51
CA ASP A 28 12.36 4.66 -3.22
C ASP A 28 11.77 3.61 -2.25
N SER A 29 12.48 3.33 -1.15
CA SER A 29 11.98 2.42 -0.11
C SER A 29 10.77 2.97 0.61
N TYR A 30 10.75 4.27 0.92
CA TYR A 30 9.63 4.93 1.59
C TYR A 30 8.39 4.94 0.70
N THR A 31 8.55 5.30 -0.57
CA THR A 31 7.48 5.31 -1.55
C THR A 31 6.86 3.92 -1.72
N LYS A 32 7.68 2.87 -1.87
CA LYS A 32 7.17 1.48 -1.94
C LYS A 32 6.39 1.08 -0.70
N SER A 33 6.94 1.36 0.49
CA SER A 33 6.28 1.05 1.76
C SER A 33 4.90 1.74 1.88
N ILE A 34 4.79 3.00 1.46
CA ILE A 34 3.50 3.71 1.44
C ILE A 34 2.52 3.06 0.47
N PHE A 35 2.95 2.69 -0.73
CA PHE A 35 2.08 2.03 -1.70
C PHE A 35 1.58 0.69 -1.18
N ASP A 36 2.46 -0.14 -0.63
CA ASP A 36 2.11 -1.44 -0.06
C ASP A 36 1.15 -1.29 1.12
N MET A 37 1.41 -0.33 2.01
CA MET A 37 0.53 -0.02 3.14
C MET A 37 -0.85 0.46 2.68
N SER A 38 -0.90 1.35 1.69
CA SER A 38 -2.17 1.88 1.18
C SER A 38 -2.99 0.80 0.48
N TYR A 39 -2.33 -0.07 -0.29
CA TYR A 39 -2.97 -1.21 -0.93
C TYR A 39 -3.53 -2.20 0.11
N SER A 40 -2.71 -2.57 1.11
CA SER A 40 -3.14 -3.47 2.18
C SER A 40 -4.26 -2.88 3.01
N LYS A 41 -4.26 -1.56 3.24
CA LYS A 41 -5.33 -0.87 3.95
C LYS A 41 -6.63 -0.90 3.14
N GLY A 42 -6.57 -0.55 1.86
CA GLY A 42 -7.75 -0.60 0.99
C GLY A 42 -8.36 -1.99 0.88
N TYR A 43 -7.51 -3.03 0.79
CA TYR A 43 -7.97 -4.42 0.83
C TYR A 43 -8.65 -4.76 2.17
N THR A 44 -8.03 -4.39 3.29
CA THR A 44 -8.61 -4.60 4.62
C THR A 44 -9.94 -3.90 4.79
N ASP A 45 -10.05 -2.64 4.35
CA ASP A 45 -11.26 -1.85 4.43
C ASP A 45 -12.38 -2.49 3.59
N ALA A 46 -12.09 -2.92 2.36
CA ALA A 46 -13.06 -3.61 1.51
C ALA A 46 -13.55 -4.93 2.13
N VAL A 47 -12.65 -5.73 2.72
CA VAL A 47 -13.04 -6.96 3.43
C VAL A 47 -13.90 -6.65 4.65
N ASN A 48 -13.57 -5.61 5.41
CA ASN A 48 -14.37 -5.20 6.57
C ASN A 48 -15.77 -4.74 6.17
N ASP A 49 -15.91 -4.05 5.05
CA ASP A 49 -17.23 -3.63 4.55
C ASP A 49 -18.06 -4.85 4.12
N LEU A 50 -17.44 -5.85 3.47
CA LEU A 50 -18.10 -7.12 3.17
C LEU A 50 -18.57 -7.85 4.43
N ILE A 51 -17.74 -7.89 5.48
CA ILE A 51 -18.09 -8.52 6.76
C ILE A 51 -19.28 -7.79 7.38
N LYS A 52 -19.26 -6.46 7.44
CA LYS A 52 -20.37 -5.68 7.99
C LYS A 52 -21.68 -5.90 7.21
N SER A 53 -21.62 -5.93 5.88
CA SER A 53 -22.78 -6.23 5.06
C SER A 53 -23.29 -7.66 5.26
N ALA A 54 -22.40 -8.61 5.54
CA ALA A 54 -22.79 -9.97 5.88
C ALA A 54 -23.37 -10.08 7.30
N GLU A 55 -22.88 -9.31 8.26
CA GLU A 55 -23.39 -9.27 9.64
C GLU A 55 -24.72 -8.50 9.77
N ASP A 56 -25.19 -7.86 8.69
CA ASP A 56 -26.47 -7.17 8.68
C ASP A 56 -27.63 -8.18 8.79
N GLU A 57 -28.43 -8.04 9.86
CA GLU A 57 -29.58 -8.90 10.17
C GLU A 57 -30.76 -8.70 9.20
N SER A 58 -30.71 -7.71 8.31
CA SER A 58 -31.78 -7.45 7.31
C SER A 58 -31.90 -8.54 6.25
N CYS A 59 -30.91 -9.44 6.12
CA CYS A 59 -30.87 -10.52 5.13
C CYS A 59 -31.05 -10.04 3.68
N GLU A 60 -30.66 -8.81 3.39
CA GLU A 60 -30.72 -8.25 2.05
C GLU A 60 -29.55 -8.72 1.18
N VAL A 61 -29.82 -8.94 -0.11
CA VAL A 61 -28.80 -9.24 -1.10
C VAL A 61 -28.00 -7.97 -1.40
N PHE A 62 -26.67 -8.07 -1.39
CA PHE A 62 -25.78 -6.95 -1.72
C PHE A 62 -24.82 -7.28 -2.86
N SER A 63 -24.60 -6.32 -3.75
CA SER A 63 -23.68 -6.45 -4.88
C SER A 63 -22.23 -6.18 -4.45
N VAL A 64 -21.32 -7.04 -4.88
CA VAL A 64 -19.87 -6.89 -4.72
C VAL A 64 -19.22 -6.81 -6.09
N TYR A 65 -18.31 -5.85 -6.23
CA TYR A 65 -17.65 -5.55 -7.50
C TYR A 65 -16.16 -5.84 -7.39
N ASN A 66 -15.62 -6.51 -8.40
CA ASN A 66 -14.18 -6.64 -8.62
C ASN A 66 -13.87 -6.30 -10.08
N ASN A 67 -13.41 -5.06 -10.29
CA ASN A 67 -13.30 -4.45 -11.62
C ASN A 67 -14.65 -4.49 -12.36
N ASP A 68 -14.73 -5.14 -13.51
CA ASP A 68 -15.96 -5.25 -14.31
C ASP A 68 -16.86 -6.43 -13.93
N LYS A 69 -16.47 -7.20 -12.89
CA LYS A 69 -17.25 -8.35 -12.42
C LYS A 69 -18.10 -7.96 -11.23
N GLU A 70 -19.41 -8.15 -11.37
CA GLU A 70 -20.38 -8.02 -10.28
C GLU A 70 -20.84 -9.42 -9.85
N VAL A 71 -20.92 -9.63 -8.54
CA VAL A 71 -21.55 -10.81 -7.92
C VAL A 71 -22.47 -10.36 -6.80
N ASN A 72 -23.63 -10.99 -6.69
CA ASN A 72 -24.58 -10.74 -5.62
C ASN A 72 -24.32 -11.74 -4.48
N LEU A 73 -24.13 -11.22 -3.28
CA LEU A 73 -23.90 -12.00 -2.08
C LEU A 73 -25.07 -11.84 -1.11
N ILE A 74 -25.27 -12.86 -0.28
CA ILE A 74 -26.20 -12.87 0.85
C ILE A 74 -25.54 -13.64 1.99
N ASN A 75 -25.83 -13.27 3.23
CA ASN A 75 -25.38 -14.07 4.37
C ASN A 75 -25.96 -15.49 4.27
N ILE A 76 -25.10 -16.48 4.49
CA ILE A 76 -25.47 -17.88 4.47
C ILE A 76 -26.49 -18.25 5.56
N ASP A 77 -26.47 -17.56 6.71
CA ASP A 77 -27.42 -17.80 7.79
C ASP A 77 -28.85 -17.49 7.34
N CYS A 78 -29.02 -16.45 6.52
CA CYS A 78 -30.29 -16.08 5.90
C CYS A 78 -30.81 -17.10 4.87
N LEU A 79 -29.96 -18.01 4.37
CA LEU A 79 -30.39 -19.06 3.44
C LEU A 79 -31.01 -20.27 4.16
N TYR A 80 -30.75 -20.40 5.46
CA TYR A 80 -31.20 -21.54 6.27
C TYR A 80 -32.30 -21.18 7.27
N GLU A 81 -32.80 -19.95 7.24
CA GLU A 81 -34.03 -19.57 7.95
C GLU A 81 -35.27 -20.15 7.22
N GLU A 82 -35.73 -21.31 7.71
CA GLU A 82 -37.11 -21.82 7.49
C GLU A 82 -38.10 -21.16 8.45
#